data_AF-A0A357HYB7-F1
#
_entry.id   AF-A0A357HYB7-F1
#
_cell.length_a   1.000
_cell.length_b   1.000
_cell.length_c   1.000
_cell.angle_alpha   90.00
_cell.angle_beta   90.00
_cell.angle_gamma   90.00
#
_symmetry.space_group_name_H-M   'P 1'
#
loop_
_entity.id
_entity.type
_entity.pdbx_description
1 polymer ?
#
loop_
_entity_poly.entity_id
_entity_poly.type
_entity_poly.pdbx_seq_one_letter_code
_entity_poly.pdbx_strand_id
1 'polypeptide(L)'
;MSTSEVHAAIQALYGQNAEQQKAANAFLVQFASTPAAWETALALLGVADPAVQYFGANMLYGKCKSDWATLPEAHRAQFCEAVGTHLSQLANAPGSSLAARRLCLVMAAAATRAVPARAFELVDRALALAAAPSSAAPAGVTLALEMQAAIAEETNDAASAAERQALVDALVPRLTDVLGTAERVFERCSVSPSGGAGDSNAGSAATFESLRAAALHAALAWLRLGERGGGGIVLSPGQLASSRGGLLRGALACLGADDA
;
A
#
# COMPACT_ATOMS: atom_id res chain seq x y z
N MET A 1 1.14 -15.98 25.23
CA MET A 1 -0.05 -15.10 25.25
C MET A 1 -0.94 -15.53 24.12
N SER A 2 -2.25 -15.65 24.35
CA SER A 2 -3.20 -16.18 23.39
C SER A 2 -3.79 -15.07 22.50
N THR A 3 -4.07 -15.37 21.24
CA THR A 3 -4.74 -14.44 20.30
C THR A 3 -6.05 -13.90 20.87
N SER A 4 -6.74 -14.68 21.72
CA SER A 4 -7.97 -14.25 22.42
C SER A 4 -7.76 -13.12 23.43
N GLU A 5 -6.63 -13.09 24.15
CA GLU A 5 -6.33 -12.02 25.12
C GLU A 5 -6.08 -10.70 24.39
N VAL A 6 -5.32 -10.74 23.29
CA VAL A 6 -5.06 -9.56 22.46
C VAL A 6 -6.33 -9.08 21.78
N HIS A 7 -7.17 -9.99 21.29
CA HIS A 7 -8.47 -9.64 20.73
C HIS A 7 -9.38 -8.93 21.74
N ALA A 8 -9.46 -9.44 22.98
CA ALA A 8 -10.25 -8.80 24.03
C ALA A 8 -9.72 -7.39 24.37
N ALA A 9 -8.40 -7.20 24.40
CA ALA A 9 -7.79 -5.89 24.60
C ALA A 9 -8.13 -4.92 23.44
N ILE A 10 -8.16 -5.39 22.20
CA ILE A 10 -8.56 -4.56 21.04
C ILE A 10 -10.03 -4.13 21.18
N GLN A 11 -10.93 -5.02 21.59
CA GLN A 11 -12.33 -4.66 21.82
C GLN A 11 -12.47 -3.63 22.95
N ALA A 12 -11.70 -3.76 24.04
CA ALA A 12 -11.66 -2.78 25.12
C ALA A 12 -11.11 -1.41 24.66
N LEU A 13 -10.15 -1.39 23.73
CA LEU A 13 -9.60 -0.17 23.15
C LEU A 13 -10.64 0.61 22.32
N TYR A 14 -11.52 -0.09 21.61
CA TYR A 14 -12.60 0.52 20.83
C TYR A 14 -13.92 0.69 21.62
N GLY A 15 -13.95 0.27 22.89
CA GLY A 15 -15.10 0.42 23.79
C GLY A 15 -15.35 1.87 24.22
N GLN A 16 -16.28 2.10 25.14
CA GLN A 16 -16.64 3.46 25.61
C GLN A 16 -16.04 3.84 26.97
N ASN A 17 -15.39 2.92 27.68
CA ASN A 17 -14.84 3.16 29.01
C ASN A 17 -13.38 3.65 28.93
N ALA A 18 -13.15 4.92 29.27
CA ALA A 18 -11.83 5.56 29.16
C ALA A 18 -10.72 4.89 30.01
N GLU A 19 -11.05 4.34 31.18
CA GLU A 19 -10.05 3.65 32.01
C GLU A 19 -9.65 2.30 31.38
N GLN A 20 -10.62 1.56 30.87
CA GLN A 20 -10.37 0.30 30.17
C GLN A 20 -9.62 0.51 28.86
N GLN A 21 -9.95 1.57 28.10
CA GLN A 21 -9.22 1.95 26.90
C GLN A 21 -7.74 2.25 27.21
N LYS A 22 -7.47 3.02 28.28
CA LYS A 22 -6.10 3.35 28.68
C LYS A 22 -5.32 2.11 29.08
N ALA A 23 -5.92 1.22 29.87
CA ALA A 23 -5.30 -0.05 30.27
C ALA A 23 -5.03 -0.96 29.06
N ALA A 24 -6.01 -1.09 28.16
CA ALA A 24 -5.88 -1.85 26.93
C ALA A 24 -4.78 -1.30 26.02
N ASN A 25 -4.71 0.01 25.83
CA ASN A 25 -3.66 0.64 25.03
C ASN A 25 -2.26 0.37 25.62
N ALA A 26 -2.09 0.55 26.93
CA ALA A 26 -0.81 0.26 27.61
C ALA A 26 -0.39 -1.20 27.42
N PHE A 27 -1.32 -2.14 27.59
CA PHE A 27 -1.08 -3.56 27.34
C PHE A 27 -0.68 -3.83 25.89
N LEU A 28 -1.42 -3.28 24.92
CA LEU A 28 -1.17 -3.51 23.50
C LEU A 28 0.17 -2.92 23.03
N VAL A 29 0.55 -1.75 23.54
CA VAL A 29 1.86 -1.13 23.26
C VAL A 29 2.99 -2.00 23.84
N GLN A 30 2.85 -2.47 25.08
CA GLN A 30 3.83 -3.38 25.68
C GLN A 30 3.91 -4.69 24.89
N PHE A 31 2.77 -5.27 24.53
CA PHE A 31 2.69 -6.52 23.77
C PHE A 31 3.36 -6.40 22.40
N ALA A 32 3.19 -5.27 21.69
CA ALA A 32 3.79 -5.04 20.38
C ALA A 32 5.33 -5.16 20.37
N SER A 33 5.99 -4.85 21.50
CA SER A 33 7.44 -5.00 21.63
C SER A 33 7.92 -6.46 21.79
N THR A 34 7.01 -7.40 22.03
CA THR A 34 7.37 -8.79 22.28
C THR A 34 7.63 -9.56 20.97
N PRO A 35 8.40 -10.66 21.00
CA PRO A 35 8.54 -11.54 19.83
C PRO A 35 7.22 -12.21 19.42
N ALA A 36 6.35 -12.53 20.38
CA ALA A 36 5.05 -13.16 20.14
C ALA A 36 4.08 -12.29 19.33
N ALA A 37 4.34 -10.98 19.24
CA ALA A 37 3.55 -10.06 18.44
C ALA A 37 3.57 -10.39 16.95
N TRP A 38 4.66 -10.98 16.42
CA TRP A 38 4.73 -11.38 15.00
C TRP A 38 3.65 -12.41 14.63
N GLU A 39 3.63 -13.53 15.35
CA GLU A 39 2.68 -14.62 15.12
C GLU A 39 1.26 -14.21 15.48
N THR A 40 1.09 -13.48 16.59
CA THR A 40 -0.23 -13.07 17.04
C THR A 40 -0.85 -12.07 16.07
N ALA A 41 -0.09 -11.09 15.58
CA ALA A 41 -0.61 -10.11 14.63
C ALA A 41 -0.98 -10.73 13.28
N LEU A 42 -0.25 -11.76 12.82
CA LEU A 42 -0.68 -12.58 11.67
C LEU A 42 -1.99 -13.30 11.95
N ALA A 43 -2.14 -13.92 13.13
CA ALA A 43 -3.38 -14.60 13.50
C ALA A 43 -4.59 -13.65 13.56
N LEU A 44 -4.40 -12.38 13.99
CA LEU A 44 -5.46 -11.37 14.01
C LEU A 44 -6.00 -11.04 12.61
N LEU A 45 -5.22 -11.22 11.54
CA LEU A 45 -5.68 -11.01 10.16
C LEU A 45 -6.73 -12.04 9.73
N GLY A 46 -6.78 -13.21 10.38
CA GLY A 46 -7.76 -14.26 10.14
C GLY A 46 -9.08 -14.06 10.89
N VAL A 47 -9.17 -13.08 11.79
CA VAL A 47 -10.39 -12.80 12.56
C VAL A 47 -11.39 -12.08 11.64
N ALA A 48 -12.66 -12.50 11.66
CA ALA A 48 -13.73 -11.90 10.85
C ALA A 48 -14.26 -10.57 11.44
N ASP A 49 -13.34 -9.69 11.85
CA ASP A 49 -13.62 -8.34 12.35
C ASP A 49 -12.64 -7.35 11.69
N PRO A 50 -13.14 -6.42 10.85
CA PRO A 50 -12.30 -5.43 10.16
C PRO A 50 -11.42 -4.56 11.08
N ALA A 51 -11.91 -4.21 12.27
CA ALA A 51 -11.13 -3.40 13.22
C ALA A 51 -9.93 -4.20 13.75
N VAL A 52 -10.14 -5.48 14.04
CA VAL A 52 -9.11 -6.40 14.51
C VAL A 52 -8.09 -6.70 13.42
N GLN A 53 -8.55 -6.93 12.19
CA GLN A 53 -7.69 -7.12 11.02
C GLN A 53 -6.80 -5.90 10.77
N TYR A 54 -7.37 -4.69 10.82
CA TYR A 54 -6.61 -3.46 10.67
C TYR A 54 -5.57 -3.30 11.78
N PHE A 55 -5.95 -3.59 13.02
CA PHE A 55 -5.02 -3.54 14.14
C PHE A 55 -3.85 -4.53 13.97
N GLY A 56 -4.14 -5.76 13.56
CA GLY A 56 -3.11 -6.77 13.24
C GLY A 56 -2.16 -6.29 12.14
N ALA A 57 -2.69 -5.75 11.04
CA ALA A 57 -1.88 -5.20 9.96
C ALA A 57 -1.04 -3.99 10.42
N ASN A 58 -1.59 -3.11 11.25
CA ASN A 58 -0.87 -1.95 11.78
C ASN A 58 0.26 -2.35 12.75
N MET A 59 0.01 -3.36 13.59
CA MET A 59 1.03 -3.93 14.46
C MET A 59 2.17 -4.53 13.63
N LEU A 60 1.87 -5.35 12.62
CA LEU A 60 2.88 -5.92 11.72
C LEU A 60 3.71 -4.84 11.02
N TYR A 61 3.07 -3.75 10.60
CA TYR A 61 3.78 -2.63 9.97
C TYR A 61 4.78 -1.99 10.95
N GLY A 62 4.35 -1.73 12.19
CA GLY A 62 5.23 -1.26 13.26
C GLY A 62 6.39 -2.22 13.51
N LYS A 63 6.12 -3.53 13.61
CA LYS A 63 7.13 -4.59 13.78
C LYS A 63 8.15 -4.61 12.63
N CYS A 64 7.71 -4.45 11.38
CA CYS A 64 8.62 -4.36 10.25
C CYS A 64 9.51 -3.11 10.35
N LYS A 65 8.98 -1.97 10.79
CA LYS A 65 9.78 -0.75 10.91
C LYS A 65 10.79 -0.79 12.07
N SER A 66 10.42 -1.32 13.24
CA SER A 66 11.27 -1.28 14.43
C SER A 66 12.08 -2.55 14.68
N ASP A 67 11.53 -3.72 14.38
CA ASP A 67 11.99 -5.00 14.93
C ASP A 67 12.34 -6.03 13.84
N TRP A 68 12.45 -5.63 12.56
CA TRP A 68 12.73 -6.56 11.45
C TRP A 68 13.96 -7.45 11.70
N ALA A 69 15.00 -6.90 12.30
CA ALA A 69 16.22 -7.63 12.64
C ALA A 69 15.99 -8.79 13.64
N THR A 70 14.92 -8.71 14.45
CA THR A 70 14.56 -9.76 15.42
C THR A 70 13.89 -10.97 14.77
N LEU A 71 13.35 -10.83 13.55
CA LEU A 71 12.73 -11.93 12.82
C LEU A 71 13.85 -12.82 12.20
N PRO A 72 13.93 -14.11 12.58
CA PRO A 72 14.95 -15.02 12.06
C PRO A 72 14.94 -15.08 10.54
N GLU A 73 16.11 -15.05 9.91
CA GLU A 73 16.23 -15.01 8.44
C GLU A 73 15.49 -16.18 7.77
N ALA A 74 15.56 -17.38 8.36
CA ALA A 74 14.83 -18.56 7.90
C ALA A 74 13.30 -18.38 7.85
N HIS A 75 12.73 -17.47 8.66
CA HIS A 75 11.29 -17.23 8.71
C HIS A 75 10.85 -16.02 7.85
N ARG A 76 11.78 -15.20 7.34
CA ARG A 76 11.43 -13.98 6.59
C ARG A 76 10.69 -14.28 5.29
N ALA A 77 11.10 -15.32 4.56
CA ALA A 77 10.41 -15.73 3.33
C ALA A 77 8.97 -16.19 3.63
N GLN A 78 8.81 -17.06 4.61
CA GLN A 78 7.50 -17.54 5.06
C GLN A 78 6.60 -16.40 5.55
N PHE A 79 7.16 -15.42 6.24
CA PHE A 79 6.45 -14.22 6.66
C PHE A 79 5.90 -13.43 5.46
N CYS A 80 6.75 -13.14 4.46
CA CYS A 80 6.32 -12.44 3.25
C CYS A 80 5.24 -13.20 2.47
N GLU A 81 5.33 -14.53 2.41
CA GLU A 81 4.30 -15.38 1.81
C GLU A 81 2.98 -15.28 2.58
N ALA A 82 3.02 -15.41 3.91
CA ALA A 82 1.84 -15.33 4.77
C ALA A 82 1.12 -13.97 4.65
N VAL A 83 1.88 -12.86 4.71
CA VAL A 83 1.34 -11.50 4.49
C VAL A 83 0.74 -11.39 3.08
N GLY A 84 1.41 -11.94 2.07
CA GLY A 84 0.93 -11.99 0.69
C GLY A 84 -0.39 -12.75 0.53
N THR A 85 -0.58 -13.85 1.25
CA THR A 85 -1.83 -14.63 1.26
C THR A 85 -2.95 -13.85 1.95
N HIS A 86 -2.70 -13.27 3.12
CA HIS A 86 -3.69 -12.45 3.82
C HIS A 86 -4.09 -11.22 3.00
N LEU A 87 -3.14 -10.56 2.33
CA LEU A 87 -3.43 -9.43 1.44
C LEU A 87 -4.43 -9.83 0.35
N SER A 88 -4.19 -10.95 -0.33
CA SER A 88 -5.09 -11.46 -1.37
C SER A 88 -6.47 -11.83 -0.83
N GLN A 89 -6.56 -12.35 0.39
CA GLN A 89 -7.85 -12.66 1.03
C GLN A 89 -8.60 -11.38 1.41
N LEU A 90 -7.94 -10.46 2.13
CA LEU A 90 -8.56 -9.24 2.66
C LEU A 90 -8.90 -8.23 1.57
N ALA A 91 -8.15 -8.18 0.47
CA ALA A 91 -8.48 -7.33 -0.67
C ALA A 91 -9.83 -7.70 -1.32
N ASN A 92 -10.25 -8.95 -1.18
CA ASN A 92 -11.53 -9.44 -1.70
C ASN A 92 -12.63 -9.52 -0.62
N ALA A 93 -12.30 -9.23 0.64
CA ALA A 93 -13.23 -9.33 1.76
C ALA A 93 -14.00 -8.00 1.98
N PRO A 94 -15.33 -8.02 2.12
CA PRO A 94 -16.11 -6.81 2.40
C PRO A 94 -15.69 -6.15 3.72
N GLY A 95 -15.44 -4.84 3.70
CA GLY A 95 -15.07 -4.06 4.89
C GLY A 95 -13.60 -4.11 5.28
N SER A 96 -12.80 -5.01 4.69
CA SER A 96 -11.39 -5.22 5.04
C SER A 96 -10.39 -4.39 4.21
N SER A 97 -10.87 -3.45 3.39
CA SER A 97 -10.04 -2.66 2.47
C SER A 97 -8.94 -1.86 3.18
N LEU A 98 -9.22 -1.35 4.38
CA LEU A 98 -8.25 -0.62 5.18
C LEU A 98 -7.12 -1.53 5.69
N ALA A 99 -7.46 -2.75 6.11
CA ALA A 99 -6.48 -3.75 6.50
C ALA A 99 -5.63 -4.19 5.30
N ALA A 100 -6.25 -4.41 4.13
CA ALA A 100 -5.54 -4.73 2.90
C ALA A 100 -4.54 -3.62 2.49
N ARG A 101 -4.96 -2.35 2.51
CA ARG A 101 -4.06 -1.20 2.27
C ARG A 101 -2.91 -1.17 3.27
N ARG A 102 -3.18 -1.42 4.55
CA ARG A 102 -2.14 -1.48 5.58
C ARG A 102 -1.16 -2.64 5.32
N LEU A 103 -1.62 -3.78 4.81
CA LEU A 103 -0.75 -4.89 4.41
C LEU A 103 0.13 -4.57 3.19
N CYS A 104 -0.29 -3.66 2.29
CA CYS A 104 0.61 -3.15 1.25
C CYS A 104 1.84 -2.47 1.86
N LEU A 105 1.64 -1.68 2.93
CA LEU A 105 2.74 -1.05 3.68
C LEU A 105 3.60 -2.09 4.42
N VAL A 106 3.01 -3.15 4.98
CA VAL A 106 3.75 -4.26 5.59
C VAL A 106 4.67 -4.93 4.56
N MET A 107 4.13 -5.27 3.38
CA MET A 107 4.89 -5.89 2.29
C MET A 107 6.03 -4.98 1.81
N ALA A 108 5.76 -3.69 1.63
CA ALA A 108 6.77 -2.72 1.24
C ALA A 108 7.88 -2.60 2.30
N ALA A 109 7.51 -2.45 3.57
CA ALA A 109 8.46 -2.33 4.66
C ALA A 109 9.34 -3.58 4.83
N ALA A 110 8.77 -4.77 4.64
CA ALA A 110 9.50 -6.03 4.67
C ALA A 110 10.43 -6.16 3.45
N ALA A 111 9.95 -5.80 2.25
CA ALA A 111 10.72 -5.90 1.01
C ALA A 111 11.94 -4.98 1.01
N THR A 112 11.80 -3.72 1.45
CA THR A 112 12.92 -2.76 1.50
C THR A 112 13.98 -3.13 2.53
N ARG A 113 13.60 -3.83 3.60
CA ARG A 113 14.52 -4.27 4.67
C ARG A 113 15.11 -5.66 4.45
N ALA A 114 14.58 -6.43 3.50
CA ALA A 114 15.12 -7.74 3.16
C ALA A 114 16.37 -7.57 2.30
N VAL A 115 16.19 -7.29 1.01
CA VAL A 115 17.24 -6.98 0.02
C VAL A 115 16.61 -6.21 -1.15
N PRO A 116 17.36 -5.40 -1.91
CA PRO A 116 16.80 -4.63 -3.02
C PRO A 116 16.06 -5.46 -4.08
N ALA A 117 16.48 -6.71 -4.31
CA ALA A 117 15.79 -7.63 -5.21
C ALA A 117 14.33 -7.91 -4.79
N ARG A 118 14.02 -7.94 -3.49
CA ARG A 118 12.65 -8.14 -2.99
C ARG A 118 11.77 -6.92 -3.23
N ALA A 119 12.33 -5.72 -3.15
CA ALA A 119 11.62 -4.49 -3.52
C ALA A 119 11.23 -4.52 -5.01
N PHE A 120 12.14 -4.95 -5.88
CA PHE A 120 11.86 -5.16 -7.30
C PHE A 120 10.78 -6.20 -7.55
N GLU A 121 10.86 -7.37 -6.92
CA GLU A 121 9.84 -8.43 -7.02
C GLU A 121 8.44 -7.95 -6.57
N LEU A 122 8.37 -7.10 -5.55
CA LEU A 122 7.09 -6.53 -5.09
C LEU A 122 6.47 -5.63 -6.17
N VAL A 123 7.29 -4.86 -6.89
CA VAL A 123 6.83 -4.05 -8.02
C VAL A 123 6.35 -4.92 -9.18
N ASP A 124 7.07 -5.99 -9.49
CA ASP A 124 6.64 -6.97 -10.51
C ASP A 124 5.28 -7.58 -10.16
N ARG A 125 5.07 -7.92 -8.88
CA ARG A 125 3.77 -8.39 -8.40
C ARG A 125 2.67 -7.34 -8.56
N ALA A 126 2.95 -6.08 -8.25
CA ALA A 126 1.97 -4.99 -8.42
C ALA A 126 1.65 -4.74 -9.90
N LEU A 127 2.65 -4.77 -10.78
CA LEU A 127 2.46 -4.63 -12.23
C LEU A 127 1.64 -5.78 -12.81
N ALA A 128 1.92 -7.02 -12.40
CA ALA A 128 1.14 -8.20 -12.79
C ALA A 128 -0.32 -8.07 -12.33
N LEU A 129 -0.55 -7.58 -11.10
CA LEU A 129 -1.89 -7.35 -10.58
C LEU A 129 -2.65 -6.27 -11.37
N ALA A 130 -1.98 -5.18 -11.77
CA ALA A 130 -2.57 -4.12 -12.58
C ALA A 130 -2.82 -4.52 -14.04
N ALA A 131 -2.17 -5.58 -14.53
CA ALA A 131 -2.30 -6.11 -15.89
C ALA A 131 -3.27 -7.30 -15.98
N ALA A 132 -3.64 -7.92 -14.86
CA ALA A 132 -4.49 -9.11 -14.86
C ALA A 132 -5.86 -8.82 -15.52
N PRO A 133 -6.42 -9.74 -16.31
CA PRO A 133 -7.72 -9.53 -16.95
C PRO A 133 -8.87 -9.35 -15.94
N SER A 134 -8.73 -9.92 -14.73
CA SER A 134 -9.61 -9.68 -13.58
C SER A 134 -9.49 -8.28 -12.97
N SER A 135 -8.42 -7.52 -13.30
CA SER A 135 -8.21 -6.13 -12.91
C SER A 135 -9.00 -5.13 -13.77
N ALA A 136 -9.97 -5.60 -14.56
CA ALA A 136 -11.08 -4.75 -15.00
C ALA A 136 -11.87 -4.19 -13.81
N ALA A 137 -11.86 -4.90 -12.67
CA ALA A 137 -12.41 -4.40 -11.42
C ALA A 137 -11.51 -3.29 -10.82
N PRO A 138 -12.06 -2.10 -10.53
CA PRO A 138 -11.31 -0.97 -9.95
C PRO A 138 -10.52 -1.33 -8.69
N ALA A 139 -11.02 -2.24 -7.86
CA ALA A 139 -10.38 -2.66 -6.62
C ALA A 139 -8.99 -3.29 -6.82
N GLY A 140 -8.82 -4.13 -7.85
CA GLY A 140 -7.53 -4.79 -8.13
C GLY A 140 -6.47 -3.78 -8.59
N VAL A 141 -6.86 -2.82 -9.43
CA VAL A 141 -5.96 -1.75 -9.89
C VAL A 141 -5.63 -0.80 -8.74
N THR A 142 -6.61 -0.44 -7.91
CA THR A 142 -6.35 0.36 -6.70
C THR A 142 -5.33 -0.35 -5.81
N LEU A 143 -5.49 -1.65 -5.54
CA LEU A 143 -4.53 -2.38 -4.72
C LEU A 143 -3.11 -2.37 -5.31
N ALA A 144 -2.98 -2.55 -6.62
CA ALA A 144 -1.70 -2.47 -7.30
C ALA A 144 -1.05 -1.08 -7.17
N LEU A 145 -1.83 0.00 -7.31
CA LEU A 145 -1.36 1.38 -7.12
C LEU A 145 -0.92 1.62 -5.67
N GLU A 146 -1.66 1.08 -4.69
CA GLU A 146 -1.29 1.18 -3.27
C GLU A 146 0.03 0.44 -2.98
N MET A 147 0.25 -0.72 -3.58
CA MET A 147 1.54 -1.43 -3.49
C MET A 147 2.68 -0.63 -4.13
N GLN A 148 2.44 -0.02 -5.29
CA GLN A 148 3.42 0.83 -5.97
C GLN A 148 3.75 2.09 -5.15
N ALA A 149 2.75 2.76 -4.58
CA ALA A 149 2.99 3.92 -3.72
C ALA A 149 3.79 3.51 -2.47
N ALA A 150 3.34 2.46 -1.77
CA ALA A 150 3.97 1.98 -0.53
C ALA A 150 5.46 1.67 -0.69
N ILE A 151 5.87 1.00 -1.78
CA ILE A 151 7.28 0.66 -1.97
C ILE A 151 8.16 1.87 -2.28
N ALA A 152 7.63 2.87 -3.00
CA ALA A 152 8.36 4.11 -3.27
C ALA A 152 8.50 4.97 -2.00
N GLU A 153 7.47 5.02 -1.17
CA GLU A 153 7.51 5.71 0.12
C GLU A 153 8.50 5.05 1.09
N GLU A 154 8.43 3.73 1.26
CA GLU A 154 9.39 3.01 2.11
C GLU A 154 10.83 3.11 1.60
N THR A 155 11.02 3.27 0.29
CA THR A 155 12.34 3.57 -0.28
C THR A 155 12.82 4.97 0.10
N ASN A 156 11.94 5.97 0.07
CA ASN A 156 12.28 7.34 0.50
C ASN A 156 12.50 7.47 2.01
N ASP A 157 11.88 6.57 2.79
CA ASP A 157 12.00 6.44 4.24
C ASP A 157 13.13 5.49 4.70
N ALA A 158 13.97 5.01 3.78
CA ALA A 158 15.11 4.16 4.11
C ALA A 158 16.02 4.83 5.16
N ALA A 159 16.58 4.03 6.07
CA ALA A 159 17.27 4.54 7.26
C ALA A 159 18.57 5.29 6.93
N SER A 160 19.20 4.97 5.80
CA SER A 160 20.42 5.62 5.32
C SER A 160 20.36 5.98 3.83
N ALA A 161 21.18 6.96 3.43
CA ALA A 161 21.30 7.34 2.02
C ALA A 161 21.84 6.19 1.14
N ALA A 162 22.70 5.33 1.68
CA ALA A 162 23.27 4.18 0.97
C ALA A 162 22.22 3.09 0.70
N GLU A 163 21.42 2.74 1.71
CA GLU A 163 20.30 1.80 1.54
C GLU A 163 19.27 2.35 0.55
N ARG A 164 18.93 3.64 0.69
CA ARG A 164 18.05 4.33 -0.26
C ARG A 164 18.59 4.22 -1.69
N GLN A 165 19.89 4.48 -1.90
CA GLN A 165 20.48 4.40 -3.23
C GLN A 165 20.36 3.00 -3.81
N ALA A 166 20.70 1.97 -3.04
CA ALA A 166 20.61 0.59 -3.49
C ALA A 166 19.17 0.18 -3.88
N LEU A 167 18.18 0.67 -3.13
CA LEU A 167 16.76 0.49 -3.46
C LEU A 167 16.37 1.26 -4.72
N VAL A 168 16.78 2.52 -4.86
CA VAL A 168 16.50 3.32 -6.07
C VAL A 168 17.12 2.66 -7.30
N ASP A 169 18.38 2.22 -7.24
CA ASP A 169 19.05 1.54 -8.35
C ASP A 169 18.31 0.27 -8.78
N ALA A 170 17.78 -0.48 -7.82
CA ALA A 170 16.96 -1.66 -8.10
C ALA A 170 15.61 -1.29 -8.74
N LEU A 171 14.98 -0.18 -8.32
CA LEU A 171 13.61 0.18 -8.73
C LEU A 171 13.55 1.02 -10.02
N VAL A 172 14.58 1.80 -10.36
CA VAL A 172 14.63 2.66 -11.57
C VAL A 172 14.20 1.94 -12.85
N PRO A 173 14.59 0.67 -13.12
CA PRO A 173 14.16 -0.05 -14.32
C PRO A 173 12.63 -0.20 -14.45
N ARG A 174 11.86 -0.08 -13.36
CA ARG A 174 10.40 -0.19 -13.34
C ARG A 174 9.66 1.14 -13.37
N LEU A 175 10.36 2.28 -13.31
CA LEU A 175 9.72 3.61 -13.29
C LEU A 175 8.75 3.78 -14.45
N THR A 176 9.20 3.44 -15.66
CA THR A 176 8.42 3.55 -16.89
C THR A 176 7.15 2.71 -16.82
N ASP A 177 7.21 1.49 -16.29
CA ASP A 177 6.06 0.59 -16.19
C ASP A 177 5.05 1.05 -15.14
N VAL A 178 5.54 1.58 -14.01
CA VAL A 178 4.69 2.12 -12.93
C VAL A 178 3.97 3.39 -13.38
N LEU A 179 4.68 4.35 -13.98
CA LEU A 179 4.04 5.55 -14.54
C LEU A 179 3.04 5.19 -15.65
N GLY A 180 3.34 4.16 -16.46
CA GLY A 180 2.41 3.64 -17.45
C GLY A 180 1.16 2.98 -16.85
N THR A 181 1.19 2.55 -15.59
CA THR A 181 0.01 2.06 -14.87
C THR A 181 -0.92 3.21 -14.51
N ALA A 182 -0.38 4.31 -13.97
CA ALA A 182 -1.15 5.51 -13.67
C ALA A 182 -1.72 6.18 -14.93
N GLU A 183 -0.94 6.25 -16.01
CA GLU A 183 -1.38 6.79 -17.30
C GLU A 183 -2.59 6.02 -17.87
N ARG A 184 -2.54 4.68 -17.88
CA ARG A 184 -3.67 3.83 -18.29
C ARG A 184 -4.93 4.07 -17.45
N VAL A 185 -4.78 4.37 -16.16
CA VAL A 185 -5.90 4.70 -15.29
C VAL A 185 -6.53 6.04 -15.71
N PHE A 186 -5.72 7.07 -15.94
CA PHE A 186 -6.24 8.37 -16.40
C PHE A 186 -6.95 8.27 -17.75
N GLU A 187 -6.43 7.49 -18.69
CA GLU A 187 -7.07 7.22 -19.98
C GLU A 187 -8.41 6.49 -19.83
N ARG A 188 -8.48 5.47 -18.96
CA ARG A 188 -9.74 4.75 -18.70
C ARG A 188 -10.80 5.66 -18.06
N CYS A 189 -10.38 6.53 -17.15
CA CYS A 189 -11.29 7.46 -16.48
C CYS A 189 -11.76 8.61 -17.40
N SER A 190 -11.00 8.97 -18.44
CA SER A 190 -11.36 10.06 -19.36
C SER A 190 -12.33 9.65 -20.47
N VAL A 191 -12.33 8.37 -20.87
CA VAL A 191 -13.19 7.84 -21.94
C VAL A 191 -14.64 7.59 -21.47
N SER A 192 -14.92 7.70 -20.17
CA SER A 192 -16.24 7.42 -19.60
C SER A 192 -17.04 8.68 -19.21
N PRO A 193 -17.58 9.44 -20.19
CA PRO A 193 -18.82 10.19 -19.95
C PRO A 193 -19.70 10.27 -21.20
N SER A 194 -20.62 9.31 -21.41
CA SER A 194 -21.92 9.50 -22.12
C SER A 194 -22.58 8.15 -22.44
N GLY A 195 -23.77 7.90 -21.88
CA GLY A 195 -24.66 6.83 -22.33
C GLY A 195 -25.31 6.01 -21.22
N GLY A 196 -26.16 6.64 -20.40
CA GLY A 196 -27.01 5.91 -19.47
C GLY A 196 -27.55 6.80 -18.35
N ALA A 197 -28.59 7.57 -18.65
CA ALA A 197 -29.41 8.19 -17.61
C ALA A 197 -30.09 7.07 -16.80
N GLY A 198 -29.83 7.04 -15.49
CA GLY A 198 -30.48 6.13 -14.55
C GLY A 198 -29.62 5.91 -13.32
N ASP A 199 -29.85 6.74 -12.28
CA ASP A 199 -29.73 6.58 -10.81
C ASP A 199 -28.73 5.60 -10.13
N SER A 200 -27.82 4.92 -10.84
CA SER A 200 -26.73 4.10 -10.28
C SER A 200 -25.34 4.76 -10.43
N ASN A 201 -25.29 6.02 -10.88
CA ASN A 201 -24.06 6.65 -11.37
C ASN A 201 -23.13 7.20 -10.26
N ALA A 202 -23.65 7.48 -9.06
CA ALA A 202 -22.88 8.07 -7.97
C ALA A 202 -21.78 7.14 -7.42
N GLY A 203 -22.06 5.83 -7.31
CA GLY A 203 -21.07 4.84 -6.85
C GLY A 203 -19.93 4.62 -7.84
N SER A 204 -20.22 4.74 -9.14
CA SER A 204 -19.24 4.63 -10.22
C SER A 204 -18.28 5.83 -10.24
N ALA A 205 -18.82 7.04 -10.16
CA ALA A 205 -18.04 8.29 -10.14
C ALA A 205 -17.06 8.36 -8.95
N ALA A 206 -17.53 8.08 -7.72
CA ALA A 206 -16.69 8.07 -6.53
C ALA A 206 -15.58 7.00 -6.61
N THR A 207 -15.87 5.85 -7.24
CA THR A 207 -14.87 4.80 -7.47
C THR A 207 -13.78 5.27 -8.45
N PHE A 208 -14.16 5.97 -9.52
CA PHE A 208 -13.20 6.53 -10.48
C PHE A 208 -12.38 7.70 -9.91
N GLU A 209 -12.94 8.50 -9.02
CA GLU A 209 -12.19 9.54 -8.29
C GLU A 209 -11.17 8.93 -7.35
N SER A 210 -11.57 7.95 -6.53
CA SER A 210 -10.62 7.25 -5.65
C SER A 210 -9.51 6.55 -6.45
N LEU A 211 -9.83 6.01 -7.61
CA LEU A 211 -8.85 5.36 -8.49
C LEU A 211 -7.88 6.38 -9.12
N ARG A 212 -8.38 7.55 -9.55
CA ARG A 212 -7.54 8.66 -10.04
C ARG A 212 -6.61 9.19 -8.95
N ALA A 213 -7.12 9.36 -7.72
CA ALA A 213 -6.33 9.78 -6.58
C ALA A 213 -5.21 8.78 -6.26
N ALA A 214 -5.51 7.47 -6.26
CA ALA A 214 -4.50 6.42 -6.08
C ALA A 214 -3.44 6.43 -7.19
N ALA A 215 -3.84 6.66 -8.45
CA ALA A 215 -2.91 6.75 -9.58
C ALA A 215 -1.97 7.95 -9.46
N LEU A 216 -2.51 9.12 -9.09
CA LEU A 216 -1.73 10.32 -8.85
C LEU A 216 -0.76 10.12 -7.70
N HIS A 217 -1.21 9.51 -6.60
CA HIS A 217 -0.40 9.24 -5.43
C HIS A 217 0.80 8.33 -5.77
N ALA A 218 0.54 7.20 -6.44
CA ALA A 218 1.59 6.28 -6.86
C ALA A 218 2.59 6.95 -7.81
N ALA A 219 2.12 7.70 -8.82
CA ALA A 219 3.00 8.41 -9.74
C ALA A 219 3.88 9.45 -9.02
N LEU A 220 3.31 10.22 -8.10
CA LEU A 220 4.04 11.22 -7.31
C LEU A 220 5.11 10.57 -6.42
N ALA A 221 4.76 9.48 -5.72
CA ALA A 221 5.70 8.76 -4.86
C ALA A 221 6.93 8.27 -5.64
N TRP A 222 6.72 7.78 -6.87
CA TRP A 222 7.80 7.31 -7.74
C TRP A 222 8.64 8.44 -8.33
N LEU A 223 8.03 9.55 -8.74
CA LEU A 223 8.79 10.71 -9.24
C LEU A 223 9.70 11.31 -8.15
N ARG A 224 9.28 11.26 -6.88
CA ARG A 224 10.07 11.71 -5.73
C ARG A 224 11.32 10.86 -5.45
N LEU A 225 11.42 9.65 -5.99
CA LEU A 225 12.63 8.84 -5.88
C LEU A 225 13.87 9.55 -6.48
N GLY A 226 13.68 10.52 -7.39
CA GLY A 226 14.76 11.33 -7.96
C GLY A 226 15.20 12.55 -7.12
N GLU A 227 14.39 13.05 -6.17
CA GLU A 227 14.60 14.38 -5.58
C GLU A 227 15.73 14.47 -4.54
N ARG A 228 16.08 13.37 -3.87
CA ARG A 228 17.07 13.37 -2.76
C ARG A 228 18.50 12.99 -3.17
N GLY A 229 18.89 13.27 -4.42
CA GLY A 229 20.30 13.25 -4.83
C GLY A 229 20.91 11.85 -5.04
N GLY A 230 20.12 10.89 -5.47
CA GLY A 230 20.57 9.52 -5.64
C GLY A 230 20.14 8.88 -6.96
N GLY A 231 20.86 9.16 -8.05
CA GLY A 231 20.83 8.39 -9.30
C GLY A 231 19.50 8.20 -10.04
N GLY A 232 18.38 8.74 -9.57
CA GLY A 232 17.06 8.59 -10.18
C GLY A 232 16.77 9.64 -11.26
N ILE A 233 15.92 9.27 -12.23
CA ILE A 233 15.55 10.08 -13.39
C ILE A 233 14.80 11.34 -12.93
N VAL A 234 15.49 12.49 -12.92
CA VAL A 234 14.86 13.80 -12.81
C VAL A 234 14.20 14.10 -14.15
N LEU A 235 12.92 13.76 -14.30
CA LEU A 235 12.12 14.22 -15.44
C LEU A 235 11.65 15.64 -15.13
N SER A 236 12.19 16.63 -15.84
CA SER A 236 11.57 17.95 -15.88
C SER A 236 10.12 17.84 -16.39
N PRO A 237 9.22 18.77 -16.05
CA PRO A 237 7.84 18.76 -16.58
C PRO A 237 7.78 18.69 -18.10
N GLY A 238 8.74 19.30 -18.81
CA GLY A 238 8.86 19.19 -20.28
C GLY A 238 9.25 17.79 -20.76
N GLN A 239 10.17 17.11 -20.07
CA GLN A 239 10.54 15.73 -20.37
C GLN A 239 9.42 14.75 -20.02
N LEU A 240 8.67 15.01 -18.94
CA LEU A 240 7.49 14.24 -18.59
C LEU A 240 6.38 14.45 -19.63
N ALA A 241 6.14 15.68 -20.07
CA ALA A 241 5.17 15.97 -21.12
C ALA A 241 5.52 15.31 -22.46
N SER A 242 6.81 15.27 -22.83
CA SER A 242 7.25 14.67 -24.09
C SER A 242 7.26 13.14 -24.06
N SER A 243 7.58 12.53 -22.92
CA SER A 243 7.64 11.06 -22.77
C SER A 243 6.32 10.43 -22.30
N ARG A 244 5.52 11.17 -21.52
CA ARG A 244 4.33 10.72 -20.78
C ARG A 244 3.25 11.80 -20.74
N GLY A 245 2.93 12.38 -21.91
CA GLY A 245 1.95 13.45 -22.01
C GLY A 245 0.54 13.07 -21.52
N GLY A 246 0.16 11.79 -21.58
CA GLY A 246 -1.11 11.30 -21.04
C GLY A 246 -1.18 11.41 -19.51
N LEU A 247 -0.08 11.07 -18.82
CA LEU A 247 0.04 11.21 -17.37
C LEU A 247 -0.14 12.67 -16.92
N LEU A 248 0.57 13.62 -17.56
CA LEU A 248 0.49 15.03 -17.20
C LEU A 248 -0.90 15.61 -17.46
N ARG A 249 -1.51 15.29 -18.61
CA ARG A 249 -2.89 15.71 -18.93
C ARG A 249 -3.90 15.14 -17.94
N GLY A 250 -3.76 13.85 -17.59
CA GLY A 250 -4.62 13.19 -16.61
C GLY A 250 -4.53 13.82 -15.22
N ALA A 251 -3.31 14.12 -14.76
CA ALA A 251 -3.08 14.81 -13.49
C ALA A 251 -3.67 16.22 -13.47
N LEU A 252 -3.48 17.01 -14.54
CA LEU A 252 -4.05 18.35 -14.66
C LEU A 252 -5.58 18.32 -14.70
N ALA A 253 -6.17 17.34 -15.38
CA ALA A 253 -7.63 17.17 -15.43
C ALA A 253 -8.22 16.85 -14.05
N CYS A 254 -7.46 16.24 -13.14
CA CYS A 254 -7.91 16.02 -11.76
C CYS A 254 -7.98 17.32 -10.96
N LEU A 255 -7.13 18.31 -11.24
CA LEU A 255 -7.14 19.61 -10.55
C LEU A 255 -8.32 20.50 -10.99
N GLY A 256 -8.81 20.33 -12.21
CA GLY A 256 -9.94 21.09 -12.74
C GLY A 256 -11.32 20.52 -12.40
N ALA A 257 -11.38 19.39 -11.69
CA ALA A 257 -12.64 18.70 -11.37
C ALA A 257 -13.31 19.18 -10.07
N ASP A 258 -12.62 19.97 -9.23
CA ASP A 258 -13.11 20.42 -7.91
C ASP A 258 -14.02 21.67 -7.96
N ASP A 259 -14.31 22.23 -9.15
CA ASP A 259 -15.03 23.51 -9.34
C ASP A 259 -16.43 23.39 -10.01
N ALA A 260 -17.11 22.23 -9.94
CA ALA A 260 -18.45 22.04 -10.52
C ALA A 260 -19.49 21.50 -9.52
#